data_AF-A0A1M3QEK2-F1
#
_entry.id   AF-A0A1M3QEK2-F1
#
_cell.length_a   1.000
_cell.length_b   1.000
_cell.length_c   1.000
_cell.angle_alpha   90.00
_cell.angle_beta   90.00
_cell.angle_gamma   90.00
#
_symmetry.space_group_name_H-M   'P 1'
#
loop_
_entity.id
_entity.type
_entity.pdbx_description
1 polymer ?
#
loop_
_entity_poly.entity_id
_entity_poly.type
_entity_poly.pdbx_seq_one_letter_code
_entity_poly.pdbx_strand_id
1 'polypeptide(L)'
;MVKIFKYVIIDILRNKIILAYTVFLLVLSLSIFNLEDSSAKGILSLLNIVLIIVPMVSILFATIYIYNSAEFLELLVSQPLKRKTIWLSMFGGLAFSLVTAFLVGVGIPVLLYEASSAGIMLITSGVLLTVIFVAIALLAGVKIRDKARGIGTVILLWLYFSLLFDGIVLFILFQFADYPLEKLMVGITTLNPIGLSRILVLLKMDISAMMGYTGAIFKDFFGTNIGMIISLLVLLLWIVLPGWLSVRKFNHKDL
;
A
#
# COMPACT_ATOMS: atom_id res chain seq x y z
N MET A 1 -20.23 -10.50 -12.22
CA MET A 1 -18.91 -9.99 -11.81
C MET A 1 -18.50 -8.78 -12.63
N VAL A 2 -18.29 -8.95 -13.95
CA VAL A 2 -17.73 -7.91 -14.85
C VAL A 2 -18.54 -6.60 -14.86
N LYS A 3 -19.88 -6.66 -14.84
CA LYS A 3 -20.73 -5.45 -14.85
C LYS A 3 -20.52 -4.58 -13.61
N ILE A 4 -20.59 -5.15 -12.40
CA ILE A 4 -20.43 -4.42 -11.13
C ILE A 4 -19.03 -3.80 -11.06
N PHE A 5 -18.01 -4.61 -11.35
CA PHE A 5 -16.61 -4.16 -11.40
C PHE A 5 -16.43 -2.96 -12.35
N LYS A 6 -16.99 -3.03 -13.55
CA LYS A 6 -16.93 -1.94 -14.53
C LYS A 6 -17.59 -0.66 -14.02
N TYR A 7 -18.78 -0.75 -13.42
CA TYR A 7 -19.48 0.43 -12.90
C TYR A 7 -18.72 1.07 -11.75
N VAL A 8 -18.20 0.27 -10.81
CA VAL A 8 -17.39 0.77 -9.68
C VAL A 8 -16.13 1.49 -10.19
N ILE A 9 -15.45 0.96 -11.20
CA ILE A 9 -14.27 1.64 -11.79
C ILE A 9 -14.64 2.97 -12.42
N ILE A 10 -15.70 3.00 -13.23
CA ILE A 10 -16.12 4.22 -13.93
C ILE A 10 -16.51 5.30 -12.92
N ASP A 11 -17.18 4.90 -11.84
CA ASP A 11 -17.57 5.80 -10.74
C ASP A 11 -16.33 6.37 -10.03
N ILE A 12 -15.39 5.52 -9.63
CA ILE A 12 -14.19 5.93 -8.89
C ILE A 12 -13.26 6.79 -9.76
N LEU A 13 -13.04 6.44 -11.03
CA LEU A 13 -12.15 7.21 -11.92
C LEU A 13 -12.70 8.60 -12.26
N ARG A 14 -14.03 8.78 -12.18
CA ARG A 14 -14.67 10.10 -12.34
C ARG A 14 -14.71 10.90 -11.04
N ASN A 15 -14.32 10.31 -9.92
CA ASN A 15 -14.33 10.98 -8.62
C ASN A 15 -13.27 12.09 -8.59
N LYS A 16 -13.70 13.31 -8.24
CA LYS A 16 -12.82 14.49 -8.16
C LYS A 16 -11.63 14.29 -7.23
N ILE A 17 -11.79 13.54 -6.14
CA ILE A 17 -10.71 13.26 -5.18
C ILE A 17 -9.63 12.39 -5.82
N ILE A 18 -10.01 11.38 -6.61
CA ILE A 18 -9.06 10.50 -7.29
C ILE A 18 -8.34 11.23 -8.43
N LEU A 19 -9.05 12.09 -9.17
CA LEU A 19 -8.44 12.95 -10.17
C LEU A 19 -7.44 13.93 -9.54
N ALA A 20 -7.83 14.60 -8.44
CA ALA A 20 -6.95 15.48 -7.69
C ALA A 20 -5.72 14.74 -7.15
N TYR A 21 -5.90 13.53 -6.60
CA TYR A 21 -4.81 12.66 -6.15
C TYR A 21 -3.85 12.30 -7.29
N THR A 22 -4.38 11.94 -8.46
CA THR A 22 -3.58 11.59 -9.64
C THR A 22 -2.75 12.79 -10.12
N VAL A 23 -3.38 13.96 -10.26
CA VAL A 23 -2.71 15.20 -10.67
C VAL A 23 -1.68 15.62 -9.64
N PHE A 24 -2.00 15.54 -8.35
CA PHE A 24 -1.08 15.85 -7.27
C PHE A 24 0.18 14.98 -7.31
N LEU A 25 0.03 13.67 -7.46
CA LEU A 25 1.17 12.76 -7.61
C LEU A 25 1.98 13.03 -8.89
N LEU A 26 1.30 13.34 -9.99
CA LEU A 26 1.93 13.65 -11.27
C LEU A 26 2.78 14.92 -11.18
N VAL A 27 2.21 15.99 -10.63
CA VAL A 27 2.92 17.26 -10.44
C VAL A 27 4.10 17.05 -9.49
N LEU A 28 3.89 16.38 -8.35
CA LEU A 28 4.98 16.14 -7.40
C LEU A 28 6.12 15.33 -8.00
N SER A 29 5.82 14.22 -8.67
CA SER A 29 6.87 13.37 -9.24
C SER A 29 7.64 14.08 -10.34
N LEU A 30 6.96 14.80 -11.24
CA LEU A 30 7.63 15.64 -12.25
C LEU A 30 8.46 16.73 -11.59
N SER A 31 7.92 17.44 -10.58
CA SER A 31 8.68 18.50 -9.89
C SER A 31 9.95 17.95 -9.25
N ILE A 32 9.88 16.82 -8.55
CA ILE A 32 11.05 16.22 -7.90
C ILE A 32 12.12 15.83 -8.92
N PHE A 33 11.74 15.16 -9.99
CA PHE A 33 12.71 14.74 -11.01
C PHE A 33 13.34 15.91 -11.78
N ASN A 34 12.64 17.05 -11.90
CA ASN A 34 13.20 18.24 -12.55
C ASN A 34 14.00 19.15 -11.61
N LEU A 35 13.80 19.05 -10.29
CA LEU A 35 14.50 19.88 -9.29
C LEU A 35 15.78 19.21 -8.77
N GLU A 36 15.86 17.89 -8.78
CA GLU A 36 17.01 17.15 -8.26
C GLU A 36 18.14 17.04 -9.28
N ASP A 37 19.38 17.22 -8.84
CA ASP A 37 20.58 17.14 -9.71
C ASP A 37 20.84 15.72 -10.27
N SER A 38 20.23 14.70 -9.66
CA SER A 38 20.42 13.30 -10.01
C SER A 38 19.12 12.52 -9.91
N SER A 39 18.86 11.67 -10.90
CA SER A 39 17.72 10.75 -10.93
C SER A 39 17.66 9.83 -9.71
N ALA A 40 18.81 9.42 -9.17
CA ALA A 40 18.88 8.60 -7.97
C ALA A 40 18.37 9.35 -6.72
N LYS A 41 18.72 10.63 -6.56
CA LYS A 41 18.17 11.46 -5.47
C LYS A 41 16.66 11.67 -5.65
N GLY A 42 16.22 11.90 -6.90
CA GLY A 42 14.82 11.99 -7.26
C GLY A 42 14.01 10.76 -6.82
N ILE A 43 14.52 9.55 -7.07
CA ILE A 43 13.87 8.32 -6.58
C ILE A 43 13.82 8.25 -5.06
N LEU A 44 14.89 8.62 -4.36
CA LEU A 44 14.93 8.56 -2.89
C LEU A 44 13.88 9.51 -2.29
N SER A 45 13.82 10.74 -2.79
CA SER A 45 12.84 11.75 -2.40
C SER A 45 11.41 11.27 -2.70
N LEU A 46 11.19 10.71 -3.90
CA LEU A 46 9.90 10.19 -4.32
C LEU A 46 9.47 8.95 -3.52
N LEU A 47 10.40 8.06 -3.17
CA LEU A 47 10.16 6.89 -2.32
C LEU A 47 9.53 7.29 -0.99
N ASN A 48 10.12 8.27 -0.30
CA ASN A 48 9.59 8.72 1.00
C ASN A 48 8.16 9.26 0.88
N ILE A 49 7.87 10.00 -0.18
CA ILE A 49 6.53 10.54 -0.45
C ILE A 49 5.55 9.41 -0.76
N VAL A 50 5.92 8.47 -1.64
CA VAL A 50 5.09 7.33 -2.03
C VAL A 50 4.74 6.47 -0.81
N LEU A 51 5.72 6.18 0.05
CA LEU A 51 5.54 5.35 1.25
C LEU A 51 4.59 5.96 2.28
N ILE A 52 4.41 7.27 2.29
CA ILE A 52 3.49 7.95 3.22
C ILE A 52 2.13 8.16 2.55
N ILE A 53 2.13 8.79 1.38
CA ILE A 53 0.91 9.28 0.72
C ILE A 53 0.10 8.15 0.11
N VAL A 54 0.73 7.17 -0.54
CA VAL A 54 0.00 6.09 -1.23
C VAL A 54 -0.77 5.22 -0.22
N PRO A 55 -0.17 4.71 0.88
CA PRO A 55 -0.90 4.02 1.93
C PRO A 55 -2.05 4.85 2.51
N MET A 56 -1.80 6.12 2.81
CA MET A 56 -2.78 7.03 3.40
C MET A 56 -4.02 7.18 2.53
N VAL A 57 -3.83 7.56 1.26
CA VAL A 57 -4.94 7.80 0.34
C VAL A 57 -5.67 6.50 0.05
N SER A 58 -4.95 5.41 -0.15
CA SER A 58 -5.54 4.10 -0.46
C SER A 58 -6.46 3.62 0.64
N ILE A 59 -6.02 3.69 1.90
CA ILE A 59 -6.81 3.18 3.03
C ILE A 59 -7.99 4.10 3.36
N LEU A 60 -7.79 5.43 3.34
CA LEU A 60 -8.84 6.40 3.64
C LEU A 60 -9.91 6.41 2.55
N PHE A 61 -9.50 6.53 1.28
CA PHE A 61 -10.44 6.60 0.18
C PHE A 61 -11.28 5.33 0.09
N ALA A 62 -10.65 4.14 0.15
CA ALA A 62 -11.39 2.88 0.10
C ALA A 62 -12.40 2.75 1.25
N THR A 63 -12.03 3.16 2.46
CA THR A 63 -12.92 3.12 3.63
C THR A 63 -14.09 4.09 3.47
N ILE A 64 -13.83 5.34 3.07
CA ILE A 64 -14.86 6.35 2.84
C ILE A 64 -15.80 5.91 1.72
N TYR A 65 -15.26 5.34 0.64
CA TYR A 65 -16.06 4.83 -0.48
C TYR A 65 -17.01 3.71 -0.03
N ILE A 66 -16.54 2.76 0.76
CA ILE A 66 -17.36 1.68 1.31
C ILE A 66 -18.50 2.24 2.17
N TYR A 67 -18.22 3.20 3.06
CA TYR A 67 -19.25 3.78 3.91
C TYR A 67 -20.27 4.63 3.13
N ASN A 68 -19.81 5.37 2.12
CA ASN A 68 -20.71 6.17 1.27
C ASN A 68 -21.55 5.30 0.33
N SER A 69 -21.09 4.09 -0.01
CA SER A 69 -21.79 3.14 -0.87
C SER A 69 -22.56 2.08 -0.09
N ALA A 70 -22.78 2.26 1.22
CA ALA A 70 -23.47 1.28 2.05
C ALA A 70 -24.89 0.96 1.54
N GLU A 71 -25.69 1.98 1.22
CA GLU A 71 -27.03 1.80 0.65
C GLU A 71 -26.99 1.04 -0.68
N PHE A 72 -26.02 1.34 -1.54
CA PHE A 72 -25.82 0.62 -2.79
C PHE A 72 -25.44 -0.85 -2.56
N LEU A 73 -24.61 -1.14 -1.56
CA LEU A 73 -24.25 -2.49 -1.18
C LEU A 73 -25.45 -3.28 -0.66
N GLU A 74 -26.31 -2.66 0.16
CA GLU A 74 -27.54 -3.27 0.66
C GLU A 74 -28.50 -3.61 -0.49
N LEU A 75 -28.69 -2.67 -1.43
CA LEU A 75 -29.49 -2.90 -2.63
C LEU A 75 -28.94 -4.06 -3.48
N LEU A 76 -27.62 -4.16 -3.66
CA LEU A 76 -27.01 -5.26 -4.41
C LEU A 76 -27.18 -6.62 -3.73
N VAL A 77 -27.21 -6.66 -2.39
CA VAL A 77 -27.39 -7.90 -1.62
C VAL A 77 -28.85 -8.39 -1.69
N SER A 78 -29.83 -7.50 -1.90
CA SER A 78 -31.23 -7.86 -2.13
C SER A 78 -31.47 -8.57 -3.48
N GLN A 79 -30.57 -8.35 -4.44
CA GLN A 79 -30.61 -9.01 -5.74
C GLN A 79 -30.05 -10.44 -5.64
N PRO A 80 -30.37 -11.36 -6.57
CA PRO A 80 -29.88 -12.75 -6.55
C PRO A 80 -28.39 -12.84 -6.94
N LEU A 81 -27.53 -12.15 -6.17
CA LEU A 81 -26.10 -12.03 -6.36
C LEU A 81 -25.37 -12.61 -5.15
N LYS A 82 -24.30 -13.39 -5.41
CA LYS A 82 -23.48 -13.94 -4.34
C LYS A 82 -22.75 -12.80 -3.61
N ARG A 83 -22.89 -12.73 -2.28
CA ARG A 83 -22.21 -11.71 -1.42
C ARG A 83 -20.70 -11.62 -1.68
N LYS A 84 -20.01 -12.77 -1.80
CA LYS A 84 -18.59 -12.85 -2.18
C LYS A 84 -18.28 -12.12 -3.50
N THR A 85 -19.15 -12.24 -4.49
CA THR A 85 -18.96 -11.60 -5.81
C THR A 85 -19.08 -10.09 -5.74
N ILE A 86 -20.03 -9.57 -4.95
CA ILE A 86 -20.21 -8.13 -4.73
C ILE A 86 -18.93 -7.58 -4.06
N TRP A 87 -18.51 -8.20 -2.96
CA TRP A 87 -17.36 -7.73 -2.19
C TRP A 87 -16.03 -7.79 -2.96
N LEU A 88 -15.79 -8.86 -3.71
CA LEU A 88 -14.60 -8.97 -4.57
C LEU A 88 -14.63 -7.98 -5.75
N SER A 89 -15.82 -7.66 -6.26
CA SER A 89 -15.96 -6.65 -7.32
C SER A 89 -15.66 -5.24 -6.79
N MET A 90 -16.05 -4.94 -5.54
CA MET A 90 -15.69 -3.69 -4.85
C MET A 90 -14.19 -3.62 -4.60
N PHE A 91 -13.60 -4.69 -4.05
CA PHE A 91 -12.15 -4.79 -3.84
C PHE A 91 -11.38 -4.54 -5.13
N GLY A 92 -11.72 -5.28 -6.19
CA GLY A 92 -11.07 -5.15 -7.48
C GLY A 92 -11.26 -3.77 -8.08
N GLY A 93 -12.47 -3.20 -8.02
CA GLY A 93 -12.75 -1.88 -8.59
C GLY A 93 -11.94 -0.79 -7.89
N LEU A 94 -11.91 -0.80 -6.55
CA LEU A 94 -11.10 0.12 -5.74
C LEU A 94 -9.60 -0.03 -6.02
N ALA A 95 -9.10 -1.26 -5.93
CA ALA A 95 -7.69 -1.56 -6.16
C ALA A 95 -7.25 -1.14 -7.57
N PHE A 96 -8.01 -1.53 -8.59
CA PHE A 96 -7.68 -1.20 -9.98
C PHE A 96 -7.69 0.32 -10.24
N SER A 97 -8.69 1.03 -9.72
CA SER A 97 -8.82 2.47 -9.95
C SER A 97 -7.68 3.25 -9.28
N LEU A 98 -7.35 2.90 -8.03
CA LEU A 98 -6.25 3.52 -7.29
C LEU A 98 -4.89 3.15 -7.87
N VAL A 99 -4.69 1.91 -8.30
CA VAL A 99 -3.46 1.50 -9.00
C VAL A 99 -3.31 2.26 -10.31
N THR A 100 -4.39 2.45 -11.07
CA THR A 100 -4.35 3.24 -12.32
C THR A 100 -3.97 4.69 -12.03
N ALA A 101 -4.57 5.30 -11.01
CA ALA A 101 -4.21 6.65 -10.56
C ALA A 101 -2.73 6.75 -10.15
N PHE A 102 -2.22 5.77 -9.40
CA PHE A 102 -0.80 5.72 -9.02
C PHE A 102 0.13 5.53 -10.22
N LEU A 103 -0.21 4.63 -11.15
CA LEU A 103 0.59 4.40 -12.35
C LEU A 103 0.64 5.64 -13.25
N VAL A 104 -0.45 6.39 -13.38
CA VAL A 104 -0.45 7.65 -14.12
C VAL A 104 0.33 8.73 -13.37
N GLY A 105 0.13 8.84 -12.06
CA GLY A 105 0.73 9.90 -11.24
C GLY A 105 2.22 9.72 -10.94
N VAL A 106 2.68 8.49 -10.70
CA VAL A 106 4.08 8.20 -10.34
C VAL A 106 4.72 7.27 -11.35
N GLY A 107 4.00 6.26 -11.84
CA GLY A 107 4.53 5.28 -12.78
C GLY A 107 5.04 5.90 -14.08
N ILE A 108 4.27 6.79 -14.71
CA ILE A 108 4.69 7.45 -15.95
C ILE A 108 5.95 8.31 -15.72
N PRO A 109 5.98 9.26 -14.76
CA PRO A 109 7.18 10.05 -14.51
C PRO A 109 8.41 9.20 -14.16
N VAL A 110 8.27 8.17 -13.33
CA VAL A 110 9.39 7.28 -13.02
C VAL A 110 9.93 6.59 -14.27
N LEU A 111 9.06 6.04 -15.13
CA LEU A 111 9.51 5.39 -16.37
C LEU A 111 10.16 6.35 -17.37
N LEU A 112 9.81 7.64 -17.34
CA LEU A 112 10.40 8.65 -18.21
C LEU A 112 11.79 9.12 -17.74
N TYR A 113 11.96 9.32 -16.44
CA TYR A 113 13.20 9.88 -15.87
C TYR A 113 14.18 8.81 -15.37
N GLU A 114 13.69 7.67 -14.90
CA GLU A 114 14.51 6.62 -14.28
C GLU A 114 13.84 5.24 -14.49
N ALA A 115 14.07 4.66 -15.68
CA ALA A 115 13.61 3.31 -16.01
C ALA A 115 14.58 2.22 -15.51
N SER A 116 15.22 2.42 -14.36
CA SER A 116 16.18 1.45 -13.82
C SER A 116 15.49 0.39 -12.96
N SER A 117 16.27 -0.56 -12.44
CA SER A 117 15.78 -1.54 -11.47
C SER A 117 15.21 -0.91 -10.20
N ALA A 118 15.70 0.26 -9.79
CA ALA A 118 15.18 1.00 -8.65
C ALA A 118 13.82 1.63 -8.96
N GLY A 119 13.67 2.29 -10.12
CA GLY A 119 12.39 2.84 -10.57
C GLY A 119 11.31 1.76 -10.74
N ILE A 120 11.66 0.61 -11.35
CA ILE A 120 10.72 -0.52 -11.48
C ILE A 120 10.32 -1.07 -10.12
N MET A 121 11.27 -1.19 -9.17
CA MET A 121 10.98 -1.65 -7.82
C MET A 121 10.08 -0.66 -7.06
N LEU A 122 10.28 0.65 -7.24
CA LEU A 122 9.44 1.70 -6.67
C LEU A 122 8.00 1.59 -7.18
N ILE A 123 7.81 1.44 -8.49
CA ILE A 123 6.49 1.27 -9.10
C ILE A 123 5.83 -0.01 -8.57
N THR A 124 6.56 -1.13 -8.61
CA THR A 124 6.04 -2.43 -8.14
C THR A 124 5.62 -2.37 -6.68
N SER A 125 6.47 -1.77 -5.83
CA SER A 125 6.18 -1.59 -4.40
C SER A 125 4.98 -0.67 -4.18
N GLY A 126 4.89 0.44 -4.91
CA GLY A 126 3.75 1.36 -4.82
C GLY A 126 2.43 0.69 -5.20
N VAL A 127 2.41 -0.09 -6.29
CA VAL A 127 1.23 -0.88 -6.71
C VAL A 127 0.83 -1.87 -5.62
N LEU A 128 1.77 -2.64 -5.08
CA LEU A 128 1.50 -3.61 -4.00
C LEU A 128 0.96 -2.90 -2.76
N LEU A 129 1.56 -1.79 -2.33
CA LEU A 129 1.09 -1.00 -1.20
C LEU A 129 -0.33 -0.49 -1.42
N THR A 130 -0.66 0.05 -2.60
CA THR A 130 -2.04 0.45 -2.92
C THR A 130 -3.02 -0.70 -2.68
N VAL A 131 -2.73 -1.88 -3.21
CA VAL A 131 -3.63 -3.04 -3.08
C VAL A 131 -3.71 -3.55 -1.64
N ILE A 132 -2.59 -3.58 -0.90
CA ILE A 132 -2.53 -3.97 0.52
C ILE A 132 -3.42 -3.05 1.36
N PHE A 133 -3.25 -1.74 1.22
CA PHE A 133 -4.00 -0.77 2.02
C PHE A 133 -5.48 -0.71 1.64
N VAL A 134 -5.83 -0.98 0.38
CA VAL A 134 -7.24 -1.23 -0.01
C VAL A 134 -7.78 -2.48 0.69
N ALA A 135 -7.02 -3.59 0.73
CA ALA A 135 -7.47 -4.82 1.40
C ALA A 135 -7.68 -4.62 2.91
N ILE A 136 -6.78 -3.88 3.57
CA ILE A 136 -6.91 -3.51 4.99
C ILE A 136 -8.13 -2.61 5.21
N ALA A 137 -8.36 -1.61 4.34
CA ALA A 137 -9.54 -0.75 4.40
C ALA A 137 -10.84 -1.54 4.30
N LEU A 138 -10.92 -2.51 3.38
CA LEU A 138 -12.09 -3.39 3.27
C LEU A 138 -12.31 -4.20 4.55
N LEU A 139 -11.25 -4.75 5.15
CA LEU A 139 -11.36 -5.48 6.41
C LEU A 139 -11.87 -4.59 7.55
N ALA A 140 -11.34 -3.36 7.66
CA ALA A 140 -11.77 -2.39 8.66
C ALA A 140 -13.24 -1.96 8.45
N GLY A 141 -13.60 -1.61 7.20
CA GLY A 141 -14.95 -1.17 6.83
C GLY A 141 -16.02 -2.23 7.04
N VAL A 142 -15.70 -3.51 6.87
CA VAL A 142 -16.64 -4.60 7.20
C VAL A 142 -16.81 -4.74 8.71
N LYS A 143 -15.71 -4.67 9.47
CA LYS A 143 -15.69 -4.92 10.91
C LYS A 143 -16.39 -3.81 11.71
N ILE A 144 -16.29 -2.56 11.25
CA ILE A 144 -16.79 -1.39 11.98
C ILE A 144 -18.02 -0.84 11.26
N ARG A 145 -19.17 -0.79 11.96
CA ARG A 145 -20.44 -0.29 11.39
C ARG A 145 -20.49 1.24 11.31
N ASP A 146 -19.99 1.91 12.34
CA ASP A 146 -20.03 3.37 12.43
C ASP A 146 -18.97 4.03 11.53
N LYS A 147 -19.39 4.97 10.66
CA LYS A 147 -18.53 5.65 9.70
C LYS A 147 -17.42 6.46 10.38
N ALA A 148 -17.74 7.20 11.45
CA ALA A 148 -16.76 8.03 12.16
C ALA A 148 -15.71 7.15 12.85
N ARG A 149 -16.14 6.08 13.53
CA ARG A 149 -15.21 5.10 14.16
C ARG A 149 -14.37 4.36 13.12
N GLY A 150 -14.96 4.05 11.97
CA GLY A 150 -14.28 3.38 10.86
C GLY A 150 -13.14 4.22 10.30
N ILE A 151 -13.44 5.48 9.98
CA ILE A 151 -12.44 6.45 9.50
C ILE A 151 -11.33 6.65 10.55
N GLY A 152 -11.69 6.86 11.83
CA GLY A 152 -10.71 7.01 12.91
C GLY A 152 -9.80 5.80 13.07
N THR A 153 -10.35 4.58 12.98
CA THR A 153 -9.56 3.34 13.07
C THR A 153 -8.58 3.21 11.91
N VAL A 154 -9.00 3.59 10.71
CA VAL A 154 -8.16 3.51 9.52
C VAL A 154 -7.03 4.54 9.54
N ILE A 155 -7.28 5.73 10.09
CA ILE A 155 -6.21 6.72 10.37
C ILE A 155 -5.19 6.14 11.36
N LEU A 156 -5.64 5.50 12.44
CA LEU A 156 -4.75 4.86 13.41
C LEU A 156 -3.96 3.69 12.80
N LEU A 157 -4.59 2.89 11.96
CA LEU A 157 -3.90 1.80 11.23
C LEU A 157 -2.84 2.35 10.29
N TRP A 158 -3.16 3.40 9.53
CA TRP A 158 -2.17 4.08 8.71
C TRP A 158 -1.01 4.61 9.53
N LEU A 159 -1.28 5.34 10.62
CA LEU A 159 -0.27 5.89 11.52
C LEU A 159 0.61 4.79 12.13
N TYR A 160 0.00 3.66 12.46
CA TYR A 160 0.72 2.49 12.96
C TYR A 160 1.76 2.00 11.95
N PHE A 161 1.34 1.70 10.72
CA PHE A 161 2.26 1.18 9.69
C PHE A 161 3.26 2.23 9.19
N SER A 162 2.88 3.50 9.14
CA SER A 162 3.73 4.56 8.56
C SER A 162 4.78 5.08 9.52
N LEU A 163 4.48 5.14 10.82
CA LEU A 163 5.32 5.85 11.80
C LEU A 163 5.52 5.07 13.10
N LEU A 164 4.44 4.61 13.75
CA LEU A 164 4.58 4.02 15.09
C LEU A 164 5.36 2.70 15.06
N PHE A 165 5.20 1.90 14.00
CA PHE A 165 5.92 0.64 13.86
C PHE A 165 7.43 0.87 13.92
N ASP A 166 7.95 1.80 13.12
CA ASP A 166 9.39 2.10 13.08
C ASP A 166 9.89 2.60 14.44
N GLY A 167 9.09 3.41 15.16
CA GLY A 167 9.39 3.85 16.52
C GLY A 167 9.43 2.71 17.57
N ILE A 168 8.50 1.76 17.48
CA ILE A 168 8.48 0.57 18.35
C ILE A 168 9.69 -0.32 18.07
N VAL A 169 10.04 -0.53 16.80
CA VAL A 169 11.22 -1.32 16.42
C VAL A 169 12.49 -0.66 16.94
N LEU A 170 12.61 0.66 16.79
CA LEU A 170 13.73 1.41 17.33
C LEU A 170 13.84 1.29 18.86
N PHE A 171 12.71 1.39 19.57
CA PHE A 171 12.68 1.21 21.03
C PHE A 171 13.16 -0.18 21.44
N ILE A 172 12.70 -1.24 20.75
CA ILE A 172 13.14 -2.62 21.00
C ILE A 172 14.64 -2.77 20.71
N LEU A 173 15.14 -2.19 19.62
CA LEU A 173 16.56 -2.20 19.27
C LEU A 173 17.43 -1.60 20.37
N PHE A 174 17.04 -0.44 20.89
CA PHE A 174 17.79 0.22 21.97
C PHE A 174 17.76 -0.58 23.27
N GLN A 175 16.61 -1.18 23.62
CA GLN A 175 16.48 -1.92 24.87
C GLN A 175 17.27 -3.24 24.88
N PHE A 176 17.46 -3.86 23.71
CA PHE A 176 18.12 -5.16 23.56
C PHE A 176 19.43 -5.07 22.76
N ALA A 177 20.10 -3.91 22.77
CA ALA A 177 21.30 -3.65 21.99
C ALA A 177 22.45 -4.65 22.28
N ASP A 178 22.49 -5.23 23.48
CA ASP A 178 23.50 -6.21 23.90
C ASP A 178 23.27 -7.63 23.33
N TYR A 179 22.13 -7.88 22.68
CA TYR A 179 21.78 -9.18 22.10
C TYR A 179 21.90 -9.19 20.57
N PRO A 180 22.23 -10.34 19.94
CA PRO A 180 22.24 -10.45 18.48
C PRO A 180 20.82 -10.41 17.91
N LEU A 181 20.38 -9.22 17.51
CA LEU A 181 19.03 -8.95 17.01
C LEU A 181 18.88 -9.09 15.49
N GLU A 182 19.93 -9.49 14.75
CA GLU A 182 19.92 -9.40 13.27
C GLU A 182 18.77 -10.19 12.65
N LYS A 183 18.58 -11.45 13.06
CA LYS A 183 17.50 -12.32 12.55
C LYS A 183 16.12 -11.84 12.98
N LEU A 184 16.04 -11.29 14.19
CA LEU A 184 14.80 -10.77 14.76
C LEU A 184 14.33 -9.53 14.00
N MET A 185 15.28 -8.66 13.62
CA MET A 185 15.02 -7.48 12.79
C MET A 185 14.44 -7.85 11.43
N VAL A 186 15.03 -8.81 10.73
CA VAL A 186 14.51 -9.29 9.43
C VAL A 186 13.06 -9.75 9.58
N GLY A 187 12.76 -10.57 10.60
CA GLY A 187 11.41 -11.05 10.87
C GLY A 187 10.43 -9.92 11.18
N ILE A 188 10.80 -9.01 12.09
CA ILE A 188 9.95 -7.86 12.45
C ILE A 188 9.67 -6.98 11.23
N THR A 189 10.67 -6.66 10.41
CA THR A 189 10.44 -5.75 9.29
C THR A 189 9.47 -6.32 8.25
N THR A 190 9.36 -7.65 8.12
CA THR A 190 8.34 -8.28 7.25
C THR A 190 6.89 -8.05 7.71
N LEU A 191 6.67 -7.69 8.98
CA LEU A 191 5.36 -7.35 9.52
C LEU A 191 4.88 -5.96 9.10
N ASN A 192 5.76 -5.10 8.58
CA ASN A 192 5.39 -3.79 8.07
C ASN A 192 5.59 -3.73 6.54
N PRO A 193 4.51 -3.76 5.73
CA PRO A 193 4.64 -3.70 4.28
C PRO A 193 5.31 -2.40 3.80
N ILE A 194 5.10 -1.26 4.50
CA ILE A 194 5.75 0.02 4.16
C ILE A 194 7.27 -0.09 4.36
N GLY A 195 7.69 -0.61 5.51
CA GLY A 195 9.11 -0.81 5.84
C GLY A 195 9.79 -1.79 4.88
N LEU A 196 9.13 -2.92 4.57
CA LEU A 196 9.64 -3.91 3.63
C LEU A 196 9.79 -3.33 2.21
N SER A 197 8.79 -2.58 1.72
CA SER A 197 8.88 -1.87 0.44
C SER A 197 10.01 -0.85 0.40
N ARG A 198 10.24 -0.11 1.51
CA ARG A 198 11.37 0.82 1.64
C ARG A 198 12.70 0.11 1.43
N ILE A 199 12.93 -0.99 2.15
CA ILE A 199 14.18 -1.75 2.07
C ILE A 199 14.39 -2.29 0.66
N LEU A 200 13.36 -2.87 0.04
CA LEU A 200 13.46 -3.41 -1.32
C LEU A 200 13.91 -2.37 -2.35
N VAL A 201 13.37 -1.14 -2.28
CA VAL A 201 13.77 -0.06 -3.19
C VAL A 201 15.19 0.42 -2.88
N LEU A 202 15.53 0.65 -1.61
CA LEU A 202 16.87 1.12 -1.21
C LEU A 202 17.99 0.15 -1.59
N LEU A 203 17.73 -1.15 -1.52
CA LEU A 203 18.69 -2.17 -1.96
C LEU A 203 18.96 -2.11 -3.47
N LYS A 204 18.00 -1.68 -4.29
CA LYS A 204 18.17 -1.52 -5.75
C LYS A 204 18.85 -0.22 -6.15
N MET A 205 18.95 0.75 -5.24
CA MET A 205 19.62 2.02 -5.49
C MET A 205 21.14 1.96 -5.20
N ASP A 206 21.68 0.80 -4.80
CA ASP A 206 23.06 0.61 -4.30
C ASP A 206 23.45 1.51 -3.10
N ILE A 207 22.49 2.25 -2.57
CA ILE A 207 22.57 3.09 -1.36
C ILE A 207 22.57 2.25 -0.07
N SER A 208 22.53 0.91 -0.19
CA SER A 208 22.62 -0.04 0.93
C SER A 208 23.76 0.28 1.92
N ALA A 209 24.88 0.85 1.45
CA ALA A 209 26.01 1.26 2.29
C ALA A 209 25.67 2.44 3.24
N MET A 210 24.72 3.32 2.88
CA MET A 210 24.27 4.43 3.73
C MET A 210 23.32 3.97 4.85
N MET A 211 22.86 2.71 4.83
CA MET A 211 21.99 2.16 5.88
C MET A 211 22.81 1.64 7.09
N GLY A 212 24.14 1.78 7.07
CA GLY A 212 25.02 1.33 8.17
C GLY A 212 25.06 -0.19 8.32
N TYR A 213 25.35 -0.65 9.53
CA TYR A 213 25.49 -2.09 9.85
C TYR A 213 24.23 -2.91 9.53
N THR A 214 23.05 -2.34 9.73
CA THR A 214 21.76 -2.99 9.40
C THR A 214 21.54 -3.10 7.89
N GLY A 215 22.13 -2.20 7.11
CA GLY A 215 22.15 -2.27 5.64
C GLY A 215 22.83 -3.51 5.09
N ALA A 216 23.95 -3.93 5.70
CA ALA A 216 24.67 -5.14 5.31
C ALA A 216 23.81 -6.39 5.55
N ILE A 217 23.19 -6.49 6.74
CA ILE A 217 22.28 -7.59 7.08
C ILE A 217 21.09 -7.63 6.11
N PHE A 218 20.46 -6.49 5.84
CA PHE A 218 19.35 -6.45 4.89
C PHE A 218 19.78 -6.77 3.46
N LYS A 219 20.99 -6.42 3.05
CA LYS A 219 21.55 -6.80 1.75
C LYS A 219 21.78 -8.31 1.67
N ASP A 220 22.32 -8.92 2.72
CA ASP A 220 22.60 -10.35 2.77
C ASP A 220 21.33 -11.20 2.78
N PHE A 221 20.25 -10.71 3.42
CA PHE A 221 18.95 -11.41 3.41
C PHE A 221 18.11 -11.02 2.19
N PHE A 222 17.69 -9.75 2.08
CA PHE A 222 16.73 -9.28 1.09
C PHE A 222 17.34 -8.95 -0.28
N GLY A 223 18.66 -8.73 -0.36
CA GLY A 223 19.37 -8.47 -1.62
C GLY A 223 19.61 -9.72 -2.45
N THR A 224 19.45 -10.91 -1.87
CA THR A 224 19.52 -12.18 -2.60
C THR A 224 18.27 -12.41 -3.45
N ASN A 225 18.40 -13.15 -4.55
CA ASN A 225 17.24 -13.52 -5.38
C ASN A 225 16.16 -14.25 -4.57
N ILE A 226 16.56 -15.11 -3.64
CA ILE A 226 15.65 -15.85 -2.75
C ILE A 226 14.95 -14.88 -1.79
N GLY A 227 15.69 -13.98 -1.14
CA GLY A 227 15.12 -12.97 -0.24
C GLY A 227 14.13 -12.05 -0.93
N MET A 228 14.44 -11.63 -2.16
CA MET A 228 13.53 -10.81 -2.97
C MET A 228 12.22 -11.54 -3.30
N ILE A 229 12.28 -12.83 -3.65
CA ILE A 229 11.08 -13.65 -3.87
C ILE A 229 10.27 -13.78 -2.57
N ILE A 230 10.93 -14.06 -1.44
CA ILE A 230 10.26 -14.16 -0.13
C ILE A 230 9.57 -12.85 0.22
N SER A 231 10.23 -11.70 0.06
CA SER A 231 9.64 -10.40 0.33
C SER A 231 8.42 -10.11 -0.53
N LEU A 232 8.46 -10.45 -1.82
CA LEU A 232 7.30 -10.32 -2.70
C LEU A 232 6.16 -11.22 -2.27
N LEU A 233 6.45 -12.47 -1.86
CA LEU A 233 5.44 -13.38 -1.30
C LEU A 233 4.82 -12.82 -0.02
N VAL A 234 5.62 -12.22 0.86
CA VAL A 234 5.13 -11.55 2.08
C VAL A 234 4.20 -10.39 1.73
N LEU A 235 4.56 -9.55 0.75
CA LEU A 235 3.67 -8.46 0.31
C LEU A 235 2.38 -9.00 -0.31
N LEU A 236 2.44 -10.09 -1.08
CA LEU A 236 1.25 -10.77 -1.59
C LEU A 236 0.39 -11.38 -0.47
N LEU A 237 1.00 -11.94 0.58
CA LEU A 237 0.29 -12.40 1.77
C LEU A 237 -0.45 -11.24 2.45
N TRP A 238 0.16 -10.06 2.52
CA TRP A 238 -0.49 -8.83 3.01
C TRP A 238 -1.67 -8.37 2.15
N ILE A 239 -1.80 -8.84 0.91
CA ILE A 239 -3.01 -8.63 0.10
C ILE A 239 -4.04 -9.71 0.40
N VAL A 240 -3.62 -10.98 0.33
CA VAL A 240 -4.51 -12.14 0.40
C VAL A 240 -5.13 -12.29 1.78
N LEU A 241 -4.37 -12.11 2.86
CA LEU A 241 -4.85 -12.28 4.24
C LEU A 241 -5.98 -11.30 4.60
N PRO A 242 -5.79 -9.97 4.55
CA PRO A 242 -6.88 -9.03 4.85
C PRO A 242 -8.01 -9.11 3.83
N GLY A 243 -7.70 -9.33 2.55
CA GLY A 243 -8.71 -9.52 1.50
C GLY A 243 -9.63 -10.70 1.78
N TRP A 244 -9.07 -11.87 2.10
CA TRP A 244 -9.82 -13.08 2.42
C TRP A 244 -10.60 -12.97 3.74
N LEU A 245 -9.99 -12.39 4.78
CA LEU A 245 -10.68 -12.12 6.05
C LEU A 245 -11.86 -11.17 5.86
N SER A 246 -11.73 -10.16 4.99
CA SER A 246 -12.80 -9.21 4.68
C SER A 246 -13.99 -9.90 4.00
N VAL A 247 -13.72 -10.78 3.03
CA VAL A 247 -14.75 -11.56 2.33
C VAL A 247 -15.49 -12.49 3.29
N ARG A 248 -14.75 -13.20 4.15
CA ARG A 248 -15.34 -14.09 5.16
C ARG A 248 -16.29 -13.32 6.09
N LYS A 249 -15.84 -12.18 6.62
CA LYS A 249 -16.68 -11.35 7.49
C LYS A 249 -17.88 -10.78 6.76
N PHE A 250 -17.75 -10.35 5.52
CA PHE A 250 -18.86 -9.78 4.75
C PHE A 250 -19.95 -10.83 4.46
N ASN A 251 -19.57 -12.08 4.20
CA ASN A 251 -20.55 -13.15 3.97
C ASN A 251 -21.43 -13.42 5.20
N HIS A 252 -20.87 -13.32 6.40
CA HIS A 252 -21.58 -13.52 7.67
C HIS A 252 -22.13 -12.24 8.29
N LYS A 253 -22.00 -11.09 7.60
CA LYS A 253 -22.47 -9.81 8.13
C LYS A 253 -23.98 -9.69 7.90
N ASP A 254 -24.73 -9.45 8.96
CA ASP A 254 -26.13 -9.05 8.85
C ASP A 254 -26.17 -7.62 8.31
N LEU A 255 -26.74 -7.51 7.10
CA LEU A 255 -27.08 -6.30 6.36
C LEU A 255 -28.60 -6.27 6.26
#